data_AF-A0A852SKQ2-F1
#
_entry.id   AF-A0A852SKQ2-F1
#
_cell.length_a   1.000
_cell.length_b   1.000
_cell.length_c   1.000
_cell.angle_alpha   90.00
_cell.angle_beta   90.00
_cell.angle_gamma   90.00
#
_symmetry.space_group_name_H-M   'P 1'
#
loop_
_entity.id
_entity.type
_entity.pdbx_description
1 polymer ?
#
loop_
_entity_poly.entity_id
_entity_poly.type
_entity_poly.pdbx_seq_one_letter_code
_entity_poly.pdbx_strand_id
1 'polypeptide(L)'
;MFTASTRSHDSELLLFHQHDPVSGVDSLQFGRGLAAGTYRRDWTWLALVDDRPVARGVWWGPVGSVHPIELHCLIVDASLPHPEVWASALIRTAHRAFAEAGAILAPDFVIEVPVATRHADEVQNALAWRREAAVAAGLTVLGETELEGGVQQLRHSARAVPAPRGTRVHAGV
;
A
#
# COMPACT_ATOMS: atom_id res chain seq x y z
N MET A 1 -13.37 6.83 -12.68
CA MET A 1 -12.34 7.88 -12.68
C MET A 1 -11.29 7.58 -11.60
N PHE A 2 -10.03 7.97 -11.79
CA PHE A 2 -8.98 7.86 -10.75
C PHE A 2 -8.44 9.25 -10.45
N THR A 3 -8.33 9.60 -9.17
CA THR A 3 -7.89 10.95 -8.76
C THR A 3 -7.15 10.94 -7.44
N ALA A 4 -6.20 11.87 -7.28
CA ALA A 4 -5.69 12.24 -5.97
C ALA A 4 -6.82 12.89 -5.15
N SER A 5 -6.78 12.70 -3.84
CA SER A 5 -7.77 13.24 -2.94
C SER A 5 -7.49 14.72 -2.66
N THR A 6 -8.53 15.43 -2.25
CA THR A 6 -8.50 16.84 -1.90
C THR A 6 -9.33 17.02 -0.63
N ARG A 7 -9.36 18.23 -0.05
CA ARG A 7 -10.17 18.48 1.15
C ARG A 7 -11.66 18.19 0.95
N SER A 8 -12.19 18.32 -0.26
CA SER A 8 -13.61 18.00 -0.53
C SER A 8 -13.91 16.52 -0.37
N HIS A 9 -12.90 15.65 -0.48
CA HIS A 9 -13.04 14.20 -0.34
C HIS A 9 -12.91 13.72 1.12
N ASP A 10 -12.68 14.60 2.10
CA ASP A 10 -12.36 14.16 3.48
C ASP A 10 -13.44 13.26 4.08
N SER A 11 -14.71 13.61 3.91
CA SER A 11 -15.82 12.78 4.39
C SER A 11 -15.82 11.39 3.74
N GLU A 12 -15.65 11.34 2.42
CA GLU A 12 -15.58 10.09 1.66
C GLU A 12 -14.37 9.23 2.05
N LEU A 13 -13.20 9.84 2.24
CA LEU A 13 -11.99 9.13 2.65
C LEU A 13 -12.13 8.47 4.02
N LEU A 14 -12.74 9.19 4.98
CA LEU A 14 -12.90 8.71 6.34
C LEU A 14 -14.01 7.66 6.46
N LEU A 15 -15.04 7.77 5.62
CA LEU A 15 -16.16 6.83 5.60
C LEU A 15 -15.91 5.61 4.70
N PHE A 16 -15.04 5.72 3.69
CA PHE A 16 -14.65 4.59 2.85
C PHE A 16 -13.65 3.69 3.60
N HIS A 17 -14.23 2.81 4.39
CA HIS A 17 -13.55 1.75 5.13
C HIS A 17 -14.32 0.45 4.92
N GLN A 18 -13.59 -0.66 4.88
CA GLN A 18 -14.17 -1.99 4.90
C GLN A 18 -13.40 -2.83 5.90
N HIS A 19 -14.05 -3.85 6.45
CA HIS A 19 -13.34 -4.84 7.22
C HIS A 19 -12.38 -5.59 6.28
N ASP A 20 -11.09 -5.58 6.62
CA ASP A 20 -10.04 -6.22 5.85
C ASP A 20 -9.20 -7.05 6.82
N PRO A 21 -8.88 -8.32 6.49
CA PRO A 21 -8.11 -9.19 7.41
C PRO A 21 -6.60 -8.86 7.42
N VAL A 22 -6.15 -7.89 6.61
CA VAL A 22 -4.78 -7.37 6.64
C VAL A 22 -4.75 -5.95 7.21
N SER A 23 -3.58 -5.48 7.64
CA SER A 23 -3.43 -4.11 8.14
C SER A 23 -3.92 -3.07 7.13
N GLY A 24 -4.71 -2.10 7.60
CA GLY A 24 -5.11 -0.94 6.82
C GLY A 24 -4.82 0.35 7.57
N VAL A 25 -5.10 1.48 6.92
CA VAL A 25 -5.04 2.81 7.55
C VAL A 25 -6.46 3.24 7.91
N ASP A 26 -6.79 3.18 9.20
CA ASP A 26 -8.08 3.65 9.71
C ASP A 26 -8.16 5.20 9.74
N SER A 27 -9.35 5.74 10.04
CA SER A 27 -9.58 7.19 10.08
C SER A 27 -8.70 7.93 11.10
N LEU A 28 -8.43 7.30 12.24
CA LEU A 28 -7.63 7.87 13.30
C LEU A 28 -6.13 7.88 12.95
N GLN A 29 -5.62 6.79 12.40
CA GLN A 29 -4.28 6.66 11.85
C GLN A 29 -4.07 7.64 10.69
N PHE A 30 -5.04 7.76 9.79
CA PHE A 30 -5.00 8.72 8.69
C PHE A 30 -4.90 10.16 9.21
N GLY A 31 -5.76 10.54 10.15
CA GLY A 31 -5.75 11.87 10.77
C GLY A 31 -4.41 12.20 11.46
N ARG A 32 -3.85 11.24 12.21
CA ARG A 32 -2.51 11.40 12.81
C ARG A 32 -1.42 11.58 11.77
N GLY A 33 -1.43 10.79 10.68
CA GLY A 33 -0.43 10.90 9.63
C GLY A 33 -0.55 12.21 8.83
N LEU A 34 -1.78 12.72 8.61
CA LEU A 34 -1.97 14.06 8.04
C LEU A 34 -1.38 15.15 8.95
N ALA A 35 -1.61 15.06 10.27
CA ALA A 35 -1.07 16.01 11.24
C ALA A 35 0.46 15.96 11.32
N ALA A 36 1.05 14.78 11.20
CA ALA A 36 2.50 14.58 11.17
C ALA A 36 3.15 14.88 9.80
N GLY A 37 2.34 15.04 8.74
CA GLY A 37 2.82 15.22 7.36
C GLY A 37 3.38 13.94 6.72
N THR A 38 3.14 12.78 7.33
CA THR A 38 3.57 11.46 6.85
C THR A 38 2.55 10.81 5.91
N TYR A 39 1.28 11.21 6.00
CA TYR A 39 0.29 11.05 4.95
C TYR A 39 -0.07 12.42 4.37
N ARG A 40 -0.50 12.44 3.11
CA ARG A 40 -1.02 13.65 2.47
C ARG A 40 -2.17 13.32 1.54
N ARG A 41 -3.01 14.33 1.26
CA ARG A 41 -4.18 14.18 0.38
C ARG A 41 -3.76 13.96 -1.08
N ASP A 42 -2.76 14.68 -1.55
CA ASP A 42 -2.11 14.46 -2.84
C ASP A 42 -1.39 13.10 -2.96
N TRP A 43 -1.14 12.43 -1.83
CA TRP A 43 -0.61 11.04 -1.77
C TRP A 43 -1.71 10.00 -1.48
N THR A 44 -2.96 10.41 -1.42
CA THR A 44 -4.10 9.53 -1.22
C THR A 44 -4.91 9.51 -2.50
N TRP A 45 -5.16 8.33 -3.06
CA TRP A 45 -5.85 8.21 -4.34
C TRP A 45 -7.14 7.42 -4.22
N LEU A 46 -8.12 7.82 -5.01
CA LEU A 46 -9.45 7.22 -5.09
C LEU A 46 -9.71 6.72 -6.51
N ALA A 47 -10.38 5.58 -6.61
CA ALA A 47 -11.15 5.21 -7.79
C ALA A 47 -12.63 5.54 -7.53
N LEU A 48 -13.25 6.26 -8.44
CA LEU A 48 -14.64 6.71 -8.35
C LEU A 48 -15.49 6.07 -9.47
N VAL A 49 -16.68 5.59 -9.11
CA VAL A 49 -17.77 5.20 -10.03
C VAL A 49 -18.99 6.00 -9.62
N ASP A 50 -19.59 6.75 -10.56
CA ASP A 50 -20.71 7.66 -10.28
C ASP A 50 -20.47 8.57 -9.06
N ASP A 51 -19.26 9.16 -9.01
CA ASP A 51 -18.74 10.01 -7.93
C ASP A 51 -18.67 9.34 -6.54
N ARG A 52 -18.79 8.01 -6.47
CA ARG A 52 -18.63 7.24 -5.23
C ARG A 52 -17.29 6.52 -5.20
N PRO A 53 -16.53 6.59 -4.10
CA PRO A 53 -15.33 5.78 -3.93
C PRO A 53 -15.63 4.29 -4.00
N VAL A 54 -14.88 3.59 -4.85
CA VAL A 54 -14.88 2.13 -4.96
C VAL A 54 -13.51 1.52 -4.72
N ALA A 55 -12.45 2.32 -4.71
CA ALA A 55 -11.14 1.90 -4.24
C ALA A 55 -10.38 3.09 -3.63
N ARG A 56 -9.49 2.81 -2.70
CA ARG A 56 -8.65 3.79 -2.01
C ARG A 56 -7.23 3.26 -1.83
N GLY A 57 -6.26 4.11 -2.10
CA GLY A 57 -4.86 3.88 -1.83
C GLY A 57 -4.29 5.00 -0.96
N VAL A 58 -3.58 4.67 0.12
CA VAL A 58 -2.93 5.65 1.00
C VAL A 58 -1.43 5.44 0.96
N TRP A 59 -0.72 6.41 0.39
CA TRP A 59 0.73 6.41 0.37
C TRP A 59 1.31 7.24 1.52
N TRP A 60 2.45 6.76 2.01
CA TRP A 60 3.20 7.26 3.13
C TRP A 60 4.57 7.77 2.69
N GLY A 61 5.08 8.75 3.43
CA GLY A 61 6.50 9.09 3.44
C GLY A 61 6.95 9.58 4.81
N PRO A 62 8.26 9.56 5.09
CA PRO A 62 8.78 10.13 6.33
C PRO A 62 8.54 11.64 6.39
N VAL A 63 8.59 12.21 7.59
CA VAL A 63 8.44 13.65 7.81
C VAL A 63 9.44 14.42 6.96
N GLY A 64 8.96 15.45 6.24
CA GLY A 64 9.78 16.25 5.33
C GLY A 64 10.00 15.63 3.94
N SER A 65 9.52 14.41 3.67
CA SER A 65 9.62 13.81 2.34
C SER A 65 8.86 14.63 1.30
N VAL A 66 9.42 14.75 0.10
CA VAL A 66 8.79 15.43 -1.04
C VAL A 66 7.84 14.49 -1.79
N HIS A 67 8.13 13.19 -1.78
CA HIS A 67 7.35 12.16 -2.45
C HIS A 67 7.05 11.00 -1.49
N PRO A 68 5.97 10.23 -1.70
CA PRO A 68 5.74 9.02 -0.93
C PRO A 68 6.76 7.95 -1.29
N ILE A 69 7.01 7.03 -0.36
CA ILE A 69 7.91 5.89 -0.55
C ILE A 69 7.23 4.54 -0.37
N GLU A 70 6.09 4.49 0.32
CA GLU A 70 5.36 3.24 0.56
C GLU A 70 3.85 3.43 0.39
N LEU A 71 3.16 2.45 -0.18
CA LEU A 71 1.71 2.29 -0.15
C LEU A 71 1.38 1.44 1.09
N HIS A 72 0.71 2.04 2.07
CA HIS A 72 0.38 1.39 3.34
C HIS A 72 -1.03 0.80 3.37
N CYS A 73 -1.93 1.29 2.52
CA CYS A 73 -3.32 0.85 2.53
C CYS A 73 -3.85 0.80 1.11
N LEU A 74 -4.40 -0.35 0.73
CA LEU A 74 -5.06 -0.55 -0.55
C LEU A 74 -6.36 -1.28 -0.30
N ILE A 75 -7.46 -0.62 -0.62
CA ILE A 75 -8.82 -1.08 -0.36
C ILE A 75 -9.60 -1.03 -1.67
N VAL A 76 -10.38 -2.06 -1.96
CA VAL A 76 -11.33 -2.10 -3.07
C VAL A 76 -12.65 -2.62 -2.52
N ASP A 77 -13.75 -1.95 -2.87
CA ASP A 77 -15.10 -2.31 -2.46
C ASP A 77 -15.38 -3.80 -2.76
N ALA A 78 -15.77 -4.55 -1.73
CA ALA A 78 -15.97 -6.00 -1.80
C ALA A 78 -17.11 -6.43 -2.75
N SER A 79 -18.00 -5.51 -3.15
CA SER A 79 -19.04 -5.79 -4.14
C SER A 79 -18.53 -5.82 -5.58
N LEU A 80 -17.34 -5.28 -5.83
CA LEU A 80 -16.75 -5.27 -7.16
C LEU A 80 -16.11 -6.62 -7.49
N PRO A 81 -16.40 -7.21 -8.67
CA PRO A 81 -15.62 -8.31 -9.17
C PRO A 81 -14.22 -7.83 -9.55
N HIS A 82 -13.24 -8.72 -9.50
CA HIS A 82 -11.87 -8.46 -9.95
C HIS A 82 -11.19 -7.28 -9.24
N PRO A 83 -11.07 -7.30 -7.89
CA PRO A 83 -10.45 -6.20 -7.14
C PRO A 83 -9.02 -5.90 -7.60
N GLU A 84 -8.29 -6.91 -8.10
CA GLU A 84 -6.94 -6.79 -8.66
C GLU A 84 -6.85 -5.80 -9.84
N VAL A 85 -7.91 -5.70 -10.65
CA VAL A 85 -7.95 -4.80 -11.81
C VAL A 85 -8.08 -3.35 -11.36
N TRP A 86 -8.98 -3.07 -10.42
CA TRP A 86 -9.16 -1.73 -9.85
C TRP A 86 -7.93 -1.26 -9.09
N ALA A 87 -7.38 -2.17 -8.28
CA ALA A 87 -6.20 -1.92 -7.48
C ALA A 87 -4.95 -1.64 -8.33
N SER A 88 -4.68 -2.46 -9.36
CA SER A 88 -3.53 -2.23 -10.24
C SER A 88 -3.66 -0.93 -11.03
N ALA A 89 -4.86 -0.59 -11.52
CA ALA A 89 -5.12 0.66 -12.20
C ALA A 89 -4.92 1.88 -11.27
N LEU A 90 -5.34 1.78 -10.01
CA LEU A 90 -5.13 2.81 -8.99
C LEU A 90 -3.63 3.01 -8.71
N ILE A 91 -2.88 1.93 -8.46
CA ILE A 91 -1.43 1.99 -8.20
C ILE A 91 -0.71 2.63 -9.39
N ARG A 92 -0.95 2.15 -10.62
CA ARG A 92 -0.30 2.66 -11.83
C ARG A 92 -0.58 4.14 -12.05
N THR A 93 -1.82 4.57 -11.81
CA THR A 93 -2.21 5.97 -12.01
C THR A 93 -1.55 6.88 -10.98
N ALA A 94 -1.57 6.49 -9.70
CA ALA A 94 -0.90 7.25 -8.64
C ALA A 94 0.62 7.32 -8.87
N HIS A 95 1.26 6.18 -9.15
CA HIS A 95 2.71 6.11 -9.39
C HIS A 95 3.14 6.94 -10.60
N ARG A 96 2.36 6.94 -11.69
CA ARG A 96 2.63 7.81 -12.85
C ARG A 96 2.58 9.28 -12.45
N ALA A 97 1.55 9.69 -11.70
CA ALA A 97 1.44 11.07 -11.23
C ALA A 97 2.60 11.47 -10.29
N PHE A 98 3.06 10.56 -9.42
CA PHE A 98 4.24 10.81 -8.59
C PHE A 98 5.51 10.96 -9.42
N ALA A 99 5.70 10.12 -10.45
CA ALA A 99 6.83 10.22 -11.36
C ALA A 99 6.81 11.53 -12.16
N GLU A 100 5.65 11.94 -12.66
CA GLU A 100 5.44 13.24 -13.32
C GLU A 100 5.72 14.42 -12.38
N ALA A 101 5.45 14.27 -11.09
CA ALA A 101 5.79 15.24 -10.06
C ALA A 101 7.28 15.21 -9.63
N GLY A 102 8.10 14.31 -10.18
CA GLY A 102 9.54 14.23 -9.93
C GLY A 102 10.01 13.09 -9.01
N ALA A 103 9.12 12.16 -8.61
CA ALA A 103 9.53 11.00 -7.84
C ALA A 103 10.47 10.10 -8.67
N ILE A 104 11.67 9.85 -8.15
CA ILE A 104 12.69 9.05 -8.83
C ILE A 104 12.39 7.55 -8.70
N LEU A 105 11.80 7.13 -7.59
CA LEU A 105 11.52 5.73 -7.27
C LEU A 105 10.01 5.52 -7.18
N ALA A 106 9.52 4.41 -7.73
CA ALA A 106 8.16 3.97 -7.47
C ALA A 106 8.03 3.56 -5.99
N PRO A 107 6.97 4.00 -5.29
CA PRO A 107 6.70 3.55 -3.92
C PRO A 107 6.55 2.03 -3.84
N ASP A 108 7.08 1.42 -2.79
CA ASP A 108 6.84 0.00 -2.49
C ASP A 108 5.40 -0.19 -2.03
N PHE A 109 4.84 -1.38 -2.18
CA PHE A 109 3.55 -1.75 -1.58
C PHE A 109 3.78 -2.67 -0.39
N VAL A 110 3.41 -2.20 0.80
CA VAL A 110 3.65 -2.86 2.07
C VAL A 110 2.34 -3.35 2.66
N ILE A 111 2.31 -4.61 3.08
CA ILE A 111 1.16 -5.24 3.73
C ILE A 111 1.67 -5.89 5.02
N GLU A 112 1.05 -5.55 6.15
CA GLU A 112 1.35 -6.16 7.45
C GLU A 112 0.21 -7.08 7.88
N VAL A 113 0.58 -8.24 8.40
CA VAL A 113 -0.36 -9.30 8.80
C VAL A 113 0.14 -9.94 10.09
N PRO A 114 -0.71 -10.16 11.10
CA PRO A 114 -0.32 -10.95 12.27
C PRO A 114 0.15 -12.35 11.86
N VAL A 115 1.32 -12.78 12.35
CA VAL A 115 1.87 -14.11 12.06
C VAL A 115 0.88 -15.21 12.44
N ALA A 116 0.15 -15.03 13.54
CA ALA A 116 -0.86 -15.97 14.02
C ALA A 116 -2.01 -16.23 13.02
N THR A 117 -2.36 -15.26 12.19
CA THR A 117 -3.46 -15.36 11.21
C THR A 117 -2.98 -15.39 9.77
N ARG A 118 -1.66 -15.30 9.52
CA ARG A 118 -1.07 -15.25 8.17
C ARG A 118 -1.62 -16.31 7.23
N HIS A 119 -1.85 -17.52 7.72
CA HIS A 119 -2.29 -18.67 6.92
C HIS A 119 -3.80 -18.91 6.94
N ALA A 120 -4.60 -18.04 7.56
CA ALA A 120 -6.05 -18.12 7.50
C ALA A 120 -6.54 -17.86 6.06
N ASP A 121 -7.58 -18.57 5.63
CA ASP A 121 -8.10 -18.49 4.25
C ASP A 121 -8.50 -17.06 3.87
N GLU A 122 -9.13 -16.32 4.78
CA GLU A 122 -9.52 -14.92 4.55
C GLU A 122 -8.32 -14.01 4.29
N VAL A 123 -7.21 -14.20 5.02
CA VAL A 123 -5.97 -13.46 4.85
C VAL A 123 -5.30 -13.84 3.54
N GLN A 124 -5.24 -15.14 3.21
CA GLN A 124 -4.64 -15.61 1.97
C GLN A 124 -5.40 -15.08 0.75
N ASN A 125 -6.73 -15.08 0.79
CA ASN A 125 -7.57 -14.49 -0.26
C ASN A 125 -7.32 -12.98 -0.39
N ALA A 126 -7.21 -12.27 0.73
CA ALA A 126 -6.92 -10.83 0.76
C ALA A 126 -5.50 -10.50 0.24
N LEU A 127 -4.53 -11.38 0.45
CA LEU A 127 -3.16 -11.25 -0.07
C LEU A 127 -3.07 -11.60 -1.56
N ALA A 128 -3.84 -12.59 -2.02
CA ALA A 128 -3.78 -13.09 -3.40
C ALA A 128 -4.08 -12.00 -4.43
N TRP A 129 -5.23 -11.33 -4.34
CA TRP A 129 -5.59 -10.29 -5.30
C TRP A 129 -4.66 -9.06 -5.19
N ARG A 130 -4.14 -8.76 -3.99
CA ARG A 130 -3.18 -7.67 -3.78
C ARG A 130 -1.85 -7.96 -4.45
N ARG A 131 -1.39 -9.21 -4.40
CA ARG A 131 -0.21 -9.66 -5.11
C ARG A 131 -0.40 -9.56 -6.62
N GLU A 132 -1.54 -10.00 -7.14
CA GLU A 132 -1.87 -9.86 -8.56
C GLU A 132 -1.90 -8.38 -8.99
N ALA A 133 -2.52 -7.52 -8.19
CA ALA A 133 -2.55 -6.08 -8.42
C ALA A 133 -1.14 -5.46 -8.44
N ALA A 134 -0.30 -5.84 -7.48
CA ALA A 134 1.08 -5.37 -7.37
C ALA A 134 1.89 -5.76 -8.61
N VAL A 135 1.82 -7.03 -9.03
CA VAL A 135 2.49 -7.54 -10.23
C VAL A 135 2.00 -6.81 -11.48
N ALA A 136 0.68 -6.66 -11.65
CA ALA A 136 0.09 -5.94 -12.77
C ALA A 136 0.46 -4.44 -12.79
N ALA A 137 0.79 -3.87 -11.63
CA ALA A 137 1.30 -2.51 -11.50
C ALA A 137 2.83 -2.38 -11.68
N GLY A 138 3.56 -3.49 -11.87
CA GLY A 138 5.01 -3.51 -12.06
C GLY A 138 5.82 -3.68 -10.78
N LEU A 139 5.18 -3.97 -9.64
CA LEU A 139 5.81 -4.27 -8.36
C LEU A 139 6.04 -5.78 -8.21
N THR A 140 6.96 -6.33 -9.03
CA THR A 140 7.11 -7.78 -9.24
C THR A 140 7.99 -8.48 -8.23
N VAL A 141 8.76 -7.76 -7.42
CA VAL A 141 9.65 -8.34 -6.42
C VAL A 141 8.92 -8.44 -5.09
N LEU A 142 8.82 -9.65 -4.56
CA LEU A 142 8.24 -9.91 -3.24
C LEU A 142 9.36 -10.14 -2.22
N GLY A 143 9.37 -9.36 -1.15
CA GLY A 143 10.11 -9.62 0.07
C GLY A 143 9.17 -9.92 1.22
N GLU A 144 9.55 -10.83 2.11
CA GLU A 144 8.84 -11.11 3.35
C GLU A 144 9.81 -10.94 4.51
N THR A 145 9.38 -10.26 5.57
CA THR A 145 10.18 -10.09 6.79
C THR A 145 9.27 -10.16 8.01
N GLU A 146 9.70 -10.89 9.03
CA GLU A 146 9.01 -10.89 10.32
C GLU A 146 9.51 -9.67 11.13
N LEU A 147 8.57 -8.86 11.59
CA LEU A 147 8.80 -7.72 12.46
C LEU A 147 8.63 -8.15 13.92
N GLU A 148 9.22 -7.38 14.83
CA GLU A 148 8.95 -7.54 16.26
C GLU A 148 7.44 -7.43 16.55
N GLY A 149 6.98 -8.20 17.54
CA GLY A 149 5.55 -8.23 17.90
C GLY A 149 4.70 -9.24 17.13
N GLY A 150 5.33 -10.17 16.39
CA GLY A 150 4.61 -11.26 15.71
C GLY A 150 3.81 -10.76 14.50
N VAL A 151 4.37 -9.80 13.76
CA VAL A 151 3.80 -9.25 12.53
C VAL A 151 4.68 -9.67 11.36
N GLN A 152 4.08 -10.23 10.33
CA GLN A 152 4.73 -10.45 9.04
C GLN A 152 4.49 -9.23 8.14
N GLN A 153 5.58 -8.65 7.63
CA GLN A 153 5.53 -7.65 6.57
C GLN A 153 5.80 -8.32 5.21
N LEU A 154 4.91 -8.11 4.24
CA LEU A 154 5.10 -8.41 2.83
C LEU A 154 5.36 -7.10 2.09
N ARG A 155 6.38 -7.09 1.24
CA ARG A 155 6.77 -5.92 0.45
C ARG A 155 6.82 -6.28 -1.03
N HIS A 156 6.04 -5.56 -1.83
CA HIS A 156 6.08 -5.61 -3.28
C HIS A 156 6.83 -4.39 -3.83
N SER A 157 7.88 -4.63 -4.61
CA SER A 157 8.77 -3.60 -5.12
C SER A 157 8.96 -3.73 -6.63
N ALA A 158 9.18 -2.60 -7.31
CA ALA A 158 9.64 -2.59 -8.70
C ALA A 158 11.12 -3.02 -8.83
N ARG A 159 11.83 -3.10 -7.70
CA ARG A 159 13.27 -3.33 -7.64
C ARG A 159 13.58 -4.57 -6.85
N ALA A 160 14.66 -5.25 -7.23
CA ALA A 160 15.23 -6.29 -6.41
C ALA A 160 15.65 -5.70 -5.05
N VAL A 161 15.08 -6.21 -3.95
CA VAL A 161 15.61 -5.96 -2.61
C VAL A 161 16.93 -6.72 -2.51
N PRO A 162 18.07 -6.08 -2.17
CA PRO A 162 19.31 -6.81 -1.96
C PRO A 162 19.11 -7.81 -0.83
N ALA A 163 19.49 -9.07 -1.02
CA ALA A 163 19.48 -10.06 0.04
C ALA A 163 20.31 -9.55 1.25
N PRO A 164 19.90 -9.84 2.50
CA PRO A 164 20.71 -9.51 3.66
C PRO A 164 22.08 -10.17 3.48
N ARG A 165 23.16 -9.38 3.56
CA ARG A 165 24.52 -9.90 3.49
C ARG A 165 24.73 -10.82 4.69
N GLY A 166 24.68 -12.13 4.45
CA GLY A 166 25.04 -13.12 5.45
C GLY A 166 26.43 -12.80 6.00
N THR A 167 26.54 -12.73 7.32
CA THR A 167 27.81 -12.58 8.03
C THR A 167 28.76 -13.67 7.54
N ARG A 168 29.81 -13.30 6.80
CA ARG A 168 30.94 -14.22 6.55
C ARG A 168 31.54 -14.55 7.91
N VAL A 169 31.30 -15.76 8.39
CA VAL A 169 32.08 -16.32 9.48
C VAL A 169 33.49 -16.51 8.91
N HIS A 170 34.43 -15.67 9.35
CA HIS A 170 35.85 -15.92 9.12
C HIS A 170 36.22 -17.20 9.87
N ALA A 171 36.34 -18.30 9.14
CA ALA A 171 37.12 -19.44 9.60
C ALA A 171 38.59 -19.01 9.60
N GLY A 172 39.15 -18.88 10.81
CA GLY A 172 40.55 -18.58 11.02
C GLY A 172 41.46 -19.69 10.47
N VAL A 173 42.68 -19.27 10.14
CA VAL A 173 43.85 -20.13 9.93
C VAL A 173 44.81 -19.84 11.06
#